data_AF-A0A6J7E1X7-F1
#
_entry.id   AF-A0A6J7E1X7-F1
#
_cell.length_a   1.000
_cell.length_b   1.000
_cell.length_c   1.000
_cell.angle_alpha   90.00
_cell.angle_beta   90.00
_cell.angle_gamma   90.00
#
_symmetry.space_group_name_H-M   'P 1'
#
loop_
_entity.id
_entity.type
_entity.pdbx_description
1 polymer ?
#
loop_
_entity_poly.entity_id
_entity_poly.type
_entity_poly.pdbx_seq_one_letter_code
_entity_poly.pdbx_strand_id
1 'polypeptide(L)' 'MLVESYWGHNLPGKTARARLWGLASQYGWTLWAAIQTSISPIDFDYWAWGMEKYDRAVAEFDSPGFERLLLEVATGH' A
#
# COMPACT_ATOMS: atom_id res chain seq x y z
N MET A 1 -8.50 16.94 -2.01
CA MET A 1 -8.17 15.48 -1.92
C MET A 1 -8.63 14.90 -0.58
N LEU A 2 -8.79 13.58 -0.43
CA LEU A 2 -9.24 12.94 0.85
C LEU A 2 -8.41 13.37 2.07
N VAL A 3 -7.08 13.41 1.92
CA VAL A 3 -6.16 13.82 2.99
C VAL A 3 -6.37 15.29 3.37
N GLU A 4 -6.51 16.17 2.38
CA GLU A 4 -6.80 17.59 2.59
C GLU A 4 -8.16 17.81 3.25
N SER A 5 -9.22 17.10 2.84
CA SER A 5 -10.52 17.21 3.51
C SER A 5 -10.48 16.71 4.95
N TYR A 6 -9.64 15.72 5.24
CA TYR A 6 -9.47 15.18 6.59
C TYR A 6 -8.68 16.13 7.51
N TRP A 7 -7.66 16.81 6.99
CA TRP A 7 -6.81 17.73 7.77
C TRP A 7 -7.24 19.20 7.69
N GLY A 8 -8.14 19.56 6.76
CA GLY A 8 -8.62 20.92 6.53
C GLY A 8 -7.65 21.83 5.75
N HIS A 9 -6.51 21.31 5.30
CA HIS A 9 -5.51 22.03 4.49
C HIS A 9 -4.62 21.03 3.74
N ASN A 10 -3.94 21.50 2.70
CA ASN A 10 -3.04 20.68 1.90
C ASN A 10 -1.73 20.45 2.64
N LEU A 11 -1.46 19.19 3.01
CA LEU A 11 -0.24 18.73 3.65
C LEU A 11 0.41 17.64 2.77
N PRO A 12 1.40 18.00 1.92
CA PRO A 12 2.06 17.06 1.02
C PRO A 12 2.65 15.85 1.75
N GLY A 13 3.40 16.04 2.84
CA GLY A 13 3.99 14.96 3.62
C GLY A 13 2.95 14.00 4.24
N LYS A 14 1.76 14.49 4.61
CA LYS A 14 0.66 13.61 5.08
C LYS A 14 0.10 12.77 3.95
N THR A 15 0.03 13.33 2.75
CA THR A 15 -0.43 12.63 1.56
C THR A 15 0.57 11.55 1.15
N ALA A 16 1.86 11.88 1.12
CA ALA A 16 2.93 10.92 0.86
C ALA A 16 2.91 9.77 1.86
N ARG A 17 2.76 10.08 3.15
CA ARG A 17 2.66 9.06 4.21
C ARG A 17 1.43 8.17 4.06
N ALA A 18 0.28 8.74 3.71
CA ALA A 18 -0.94 7.95 3.46
C ALA A 18 -0.76 6.99 2.28
N ARG A 19 -0.05 7.41 1.23
CA ARG A 19 0.29 6.53 0.09
C ARG A 19 1.23 5.39 0.50
N LEU A 20 2.29 5.68 1.25
CA LEU A 20 3.21 4.65 1.75
C LEU A 20 2.50 3.64 2.66
N TRP A 21 1.56 4.09 3.52
CA TRP A 21 0.72 3.17 4.31
C TRP A 21 -0.20 2.31 3.44
N GLY A 22 -0.76 2.87 2.36
CA GLY A 22 -1.52 2.11 1.38
C GLY A 22 -0.68 1.01 0.72
N LEU A 23 0.56 1.33 0.35
CA LEU A 23 1.51 0.36 -0.23
C LEU A 23 1.89 -0.75 0.77
N ALA A 24 2.24 -0.39 2.00
CA ALA A 24 2.52 -1.36 3.06
C ALA A 24 1.31 -2.27 3.33
N SER A 25 0.09 -1.72 3.27
CA SER A 25 -1.16 -2.49 3.40
C SER A 25 -1.32 -3.51 2.28
N GLN A 26 -1.05 -3.15 1.01
CA GLN A 26 -1.11 -4.11 -0.10
C GLN A 26 -0.16 -5.30 0.10
N TYR A 27 1.06 -5.02 0.56
CA TYR A 27 2.03 -6.07 0.88
C TYR A 27 1.56 -6.93 2.07
N GLY A 28 1.03 -6.31 3.14
CA GLY A 28 0.47 -7.02 4.28
C GLY A 28 -0.68 -7.97 3.91
N TRP A 29 -1.60 -7.53 3.04
CA TRP A 29 -2.68 -8.36 2.52
C TRP A 29 -2.19 -9.52 1.64
N THR A 30 -1.06 -9.34 0.94
CA THR A 30 -0.41 -10.43 0.20
C THR A 30 0.07 -11.53 1.15
N LEU A 31 0.76 -11.15 2.24
CA LEU A 31 1.22 -12.11 3.25
C LEU A 31 0.06 -12.83 3.93
N TRP A 32 -1.00 -12.10 4.27
CA TRP A 32 -2.22 -12.70 4.80
C TRP A 32 -2.82 -13.73 3.83
N ALA A 33 -2.91 -13.40 2.54
CA ALA A 33 -3.44 -14.29 1.52
C ALA A 33 -2.58 -15.56 1.36
N ALA A 34 -1.25 -15.44 1.41
CA ALA A 34 -0.34 -16.58 1.36
C ALA A 34 -0.55 -17.54 2.55
N ILE A 35 -0.77 -16.99 3.75
CA ILE A 35 -1.13 -17.78 4.94
C ILE A 35 -2.47 -18.48 4.71
N GLN A 36 -3.51 -17.73 4.30
CA GLN A 36 -4.85 -18.28 4.09
C GLN A 36 -4.91 -19.36 3.02
N THR A 37 -4.10 -19.25 1.96
CA THR A 37 -3.96 -20.29 0.93
C THR A 37 -3.57 -21.64 1.54
N SER A 38 -2.81 -21.63 2.63
CA SER A 38 -2.30 -22.85 3.28
C SER A 38 -3.21 -23.37 4.40
N ILE A 39 -3.97 -22.49 5.07
CA ILE A 39 -4.68 -22.83 6.32
C ILE A 39 -6.20 -22.72 6.25
N SER A 40 -6.74 -22.02 5.25
CA SER A 40 -8.17 -21.72 5.22
C SER A 40 -8.97 -22.94 4.77
N PRO A 41 -10.06 -23.30 5.46
CA PRO A 41 -10.97 -24.36 5.03
C PRO A 41 -11.98 -23.89 3.97
N ILE A 42 -11.97 -22.60 3.61
CA ILE A 42 -12.90 -22.00 2.65
C ILE A 42 -12.38 -22.25 1.23
N ASP A 43 -13.25 -22.76 0.35
CA ASP A 43 -12.96 -22.88 -1.09
C ASP A 43 -12.98 -21.48 -1.76
N PHE A 44 -11.84 -20.81 -1.65
CA PHE A 44 -11.58 -19.50 -2.22
C PHE A 44 -10.12 -19.44 -2.69
N ASP A 45 -9.89 -18.86 -3.88
CA ASP A 45 -8.55 -18.71 -4.44
C ASP A 45 -7.81 -17.52 -3.79
N TYR A 46 -7.33 -17.75 -2.56
CA TYR A 46 -6.52 -16.77 -1.83
C TYR A 46 -5.22 -16.43 -2.55
N TRP A 47 -4.63 -17.39 -3.29
CA TRP A 47 -3.37 -17.18 -3.98
C TRP A 47 -3.52 -16.15 -5.09
N ALA A 48 -4.45 -16.37 -6.03
CA ALA A 48 -4.70 -15.42 -7.11
C ALA A 48 -5.08 -14.04 -6.56
N TRP A 49 -5.96 -14.00 -5.56
CA TRP A 49 -6.38 -12.75 -4.90
C TRP A 49 -5.22 -12.01 -4.22
N GLY A 50 -4.26 -12.74 -3.63
CA GLY A 50 -3.06 -12.21 -3.01
C GLY A 50 -2.08 -11.68 -4.04
N MET A 51 -1.84 -12.43 -5.12
CA MET A 51 -0.93 -12.06 -6.19
C MET A 51 -1.36 -10.77 -6.91
N GLU A 52 -2.66 -10.53 -7.09
CA GLU A 52 -3.13 -9.25 -7.62
C GLU A 52 -2.70 -8.04 -6.78
N LYS A 53 -2.53 -8.19 -5.46
CA LYS A 53 -2.06 -7.12 -4.56
C LYS A 53 -0.55 -7.05 -4.55
N TYR A 54 0.11 -8.19 -4.61
CA TYR A 54 1.55 -8.27 -4.74
C TYR A 54 2.03 -7.52 -5.99
N ASP A 55 1.44 -7.81 -7.16
CA ASP A 55 1.83 -7.21 -8.43
C ASP A 55 1.63 -5.69 -8.40
N ARG A 56 0.53 -5.22 -7.80
CA ARG A 56 0.28 -3.79 -7.56
C ARG A 56 1.32 -3.17 -6.65
N ALA A 57 1.67 -3.84 -5.55
CA ALA A 57 2.66 -3.35 -4.60
C ALA A 57 4.06 -3.28 -5.25
N VAL A 58 4.48 -4.33 -5.95
CA VAL A 58 5.77 -4.38 -6.67
C VAL A 58 5.85 -3.28 -7.72
N ALA A 59 4.81 -3.10 -8.54
CA ALA A 59 4.79 -2.04 -9.55
C ALA A 59 4.94 -0.64 -8.93
N GLU A 60 4.35 -0.40 -7.75
CA GLU A 60 4.50 0.88 -7.04
C GLU A 60 5.90 1.03 -6.41
N PHE A 61 6.46 -0.04 -5.82
CA PHE A 61 7.83 -0.05 -5.28
C PHE A 61 8.88 0.22 -6.36
N ASP A 62 8.72 -0.37 -7.54
CA ASP A 62 9.62 -0.19 -8.69
C ASP A 62 9.37 1.14 -9.42
N SER A 63 8.32 1.88 -9.04
CA SER A 63 8.01 3.15 -9.69
C SER A 63 9.03 4.23 -9.28
N PRO A 64 9.40 5.14 -10.20
CA PRO A 64 10.20 6.33 -9.84
C PRO A 64 9.50 7.24 -8.82
N GLY A 65 8.18 7.08 -8.64
CA GLY A 65 7.40 7.83 -7.66
C GLY A 65 7.69 7.43 -6.21
N PHE A 66 8.18 6.21 -5.98
CA PHE A 66 8.42 5.68 -4.64
C PHE A 66 9.49 6.47 -3.88
N GLU A 67 10.65 6.74 -4.51
CA GLU A 67 11.73 7.53 -3.91
C GLU A 67 11.26 8.94 -3.54
N ARG A 68 10.43 9.56 -4.38
CA ARG A 68 9.83 10.86 -4.09
C ARG A 68 8.91 10.80 -2.87
N LEU A 69 8.07 9.77 -2.75
CA LEU A 69 7.21 9.60 -1.57
C LEU A 69 8.03 9.46 -0.28
N LEU A 70 9.14 8.70 -0.33
CA LEU A 70 10.05 8.58 0.80
C LEU A 70 10.68 9.93 1.18
N LEU A 71 11.14 10.69 0.19
CA LEU A 71 11.71 12.02 0.41
C LEU A 71 10.69 13.01 0.98
N GLU A 72 9.46 13.02 0.47
CA GLU A 72 8.37 13.88 0.95
C GLU A 72 8.01 13.56 2.40
N VAL A 73 8.02 12.29 2.80
CA VAL A 73 7.81 11.90 4.20
C VAL A 73 9.00 12.29 5.07
N ALA A 74 10.23 12.15 4.59
CA ALA A 74 11.44 12.49 5.34
C ALA A 74 11.60 14.00 5.56
N THR A 75 11.19 14.82 4.58
CA THR A 75 11.33 16.28 4.62
C THR A 75 10.14 17.00 5.27
N GLY A 76 8.99 16.33 5.40
CA GLY A 76 7.94 16.69 6.36
C GLY A 76 7.20 18.01 6.11
N HIS A 77 7.27 18.60 4.91
CA HIS A 77 6.47 19.76 4.53
C HIS A 77 4.99 19.41 4.28
#